data_AF-A0A3C0AND9-F1
#
_entry.id   AF-A0A3C0AND9-F1
#
_cell.length_a   1.000
_cell.length_b   1.000
_cell.length_c   1.000
_cell.angle_alpha   90.00
_cell.angle_beta   90.00
_cell.angle_gamma   90.00
#
_symmetry.space_group_name_H-M   'P 1'
#
loop_
_entity.id
_entity.type
_entity.pdbx_description
1 polymer ?
#
loop_
_entity_poly.entity_id
_entity_poly.type
_entity_poly.pdbx_seq_one_letter_code
_entity_poly.pdbx_strand_id
1 'polypeptide(L)' 'TGTFLQAIMHTGEAKTKGGRAGEGTTGTLSDSLAQLGFELQRFKTGTPARLNGRTIDFSVLEEQPGDERPQPFSY' A
#
# COMPACT_ATOMS: atom_id res chain seq x y z
N THR A 1 -7.80 -6.29 8.64
CA THR A 1 -8.28 -5.17 7.81
C THR A 1 -7.20 -4.50 6.97
N GLY A 2 -5.92 -4.91 7.00
CA GLY A 2 -4.88 -4.29 6.18
C GLY A 2 -4.82 -2.78 6.37
N THR A 3 -4.79 -2.02 5.27
CA THR A 3 -4.72 -0.56 5.25
C THR A 3 -6.09 0.13 5.25
N PHE A 4 -7.20 -0.53 5.61
CA PHE A 4 -8.56 -0.03 5.37
C PHE A 4 -9.28 0.62 6.56
N LEU A 5 -8.83 0.38 7.80
CA LEU A 5 -9.47 0.94 9.01
C LEU A 5 -9.22 2.43 9.13
N GLN A 6 -10.30 3.23 9.11
CA GLN A 6 -10.28 4.70 9.15
C GLN A 6 -9.14 5.28 8.30
N ALA A 7 -8.99 4.74 7.10
CA ALA A 7 -7.84 4.94 6.25
C ALA A 7 -7.94 6.28 5.49
N ILE A 8 -6.79 6.93 5.40
CA ILE A 8 -6.64 8.22 4.72
C ILE A 8 -5.44 8.08 3.77
N MET A 9 -5.68 8.30 2.49
CA MET A 9 -4.63 8.43 1.49
C MET A 9 -4.14 9.88 1.45
N HIS A 10 -2.83 10.06 1.35
CA HIS A 10 -2.16 11.36 1.30
C HIS A 10 -1.43 11.52 -0.04
N THR A 11 -1.77 12.58 -0.79
CA THR A 11 -1.08 12.96 -2.03
C THR A 11 -0.73 14.44 -1.97
N GLY A 12 0.52 14.74 -1.60
CA GLY A 12 0.89 16.11 -1.21
C GLY A 12 0.05 16.57 -0.02
N GLU A 13 -0.63 17.71 -0.17
CA GLU A 13 -1.56 18.24 0.83
C GLU A 13 -2.97 17.62 0.76
N ALA A 14 -3.31 16.98 -0.38
CA ALA A 14 -4.61 16.37 -0.58
C ALA A 14 -4.77 15.12 0.30
N LYS A 15 -5.95 15.00 0.92
CA LYS A 15 -6.34 13.88 1.78
C LYS A 15 -7.65 13.29 1.28
N THR A 16 -7.68 12.00 0.98
CA THR A 16 -8.88 11.29 0.57
C THR A 16 -9.14 10.10 1.47
N LYS A 17 -10.42 9.82 1.76
CA LYS A 17 -10.80 8.63 2.53
C LYS A 17 -10.68 7.40 1.65
N GLY A 18 -9.93 6.39 2.08
CA GLY A 18 -9.75 5.15 1.32
C GLY A 18 -8.56 4.33 1.82
N GLY A 19 -8.68 3.01 1.72
CA GLY A 19 -7.60 2.08 2.11
C GLY A 19 -6.54 1.87 1.03
N ARG A 20 -6.96 1.98 -0.24
CA ARG A 20 -6.13 1.85 -1.45
C ARG A 20 -6.70 2.75 -2.54
N ALA A 21 -5.90 3.05 -3.57
CA ALA A 21 -6.36 3.87 -4.68
C ALA A 21 -7.60 3.24 -5.35
N GLY A 22 -8.70 3.99 -5.41
CA GLY A 22 -9.98 3.51 -5.96
C GLY A 22 -10.84 2.69 -4.99
N GLU A 23 -10.38 2.41 -3.77
CA GLU A 23 -11.11 1.63 -2.78
C GLU A 23 -11.50 2.48 -1.54
N GLY A 24 -12.69 2.23 -1.00
CA GLY A 24 -13.22 2.93 0.17
C GLY A 24 -12.49 2.62 1.48
N THR A 25 -12.97 3.18 2.59
CA THR A 25 -12.47 2.93 3.95
C THR A 25 -13.55 2.26 4.80
N THR A 26 -13.15 1.48 5.80
CA THR A 26 -14.06 0.96 6.83
C THR A 26 -13.95 1.79 8.11
N GLY A 27 -15.09 2.25 8.65
CA GLY A 27 -15.13 3.12 9.85
C GLY A 27 -15.54 2.38 11.12
N THR A 28 -16.56 1.53 11.03
CA THR A 28 -17.31 1.00 12.18
C THR A 28 -16.51 0.05 13.07
N LEU A 29 -15.60 -0.75 12.51
CA LEU A 29 -14.81 -1.71 13.30
C LEU A 29 -13.81 -1.03 14.23
N SER A 30 -13.23 0.10 13.84
CA SER A 30 -12.37 0.89 14.74
C SER A 30 -13.15 1.39 15.95
N ASP A 31 -14.38 1.85 15.74
CA ASP A 31 -15.22 2.35 16.84
C ASP A 31 -15.58 1.21 17.80
N SER A 32 -15.90 0.01 17.29
CA SER A 32 -16.14 -1.17 18.12
C SER A 32 -14.92 -1.59 18.94
N LEU A 33 -13.72 -1.57 18.36
CA LEU A 33 -12.49 -1.92 19.09
C LEU A 33 -12.18 -0.92 20.20
N ALA A 34 -12.38 0.37 19.94
CA ALA A 34 -12.21 1.41 20.96
C ALA A 34 -13.22 1.25 22.11
N GLN A 35 -14.48 0.92 21.81
CA GLN A 35 -15.51 0.67 22.83
C GLN A 35 -15.19 -0.52 23.74
N LEU A 36 -14.46 -1.52 23.23
CA LEU A 36 -13.99 -2.67 24.01
C LEU A 36 -12.73 -2.38 24.84
N GLY A 37 -12.21 -1.15 24.81
CA GLY A 37 -11.04 -0.74 25.60
C GLY A 37 -9.70 -1.07 24.96
N PHE A 38 -9.65 -1.40 23.67
CA PHE A 38 -8.38 -1.55 22.94
C PHE A 38 -7.78 -0.18 22.63
N GLU A 39 -6.46 -0.05 22.80
CA GLU A 39 -5.72 1.10 22.30
C GLU A 39 -5.57 1.00 20.78
N LEU A 40 -5.90 2.09 20.08
CA LEU A 40 -5.77 2.19 18.63
C LEU A 40 -4.69 3.20 18.25
N GLN A 41 -3.80 2.80 17.35
CA GLN A 41 -2.74 3.66 16.81
C GLN A 41 -2.87 3.77 15.28
N ARG A 42 -2.24 4.83 14.72
CA ARG A 42 -2.25 5.08 13.27
C ARG A 42 -0.84 5.02 12.72
N PHE A 43 -0.63 4.13 11.74
CA PHE A 43 0.60 4.07 10.97
C PHE A 43 0.41 4.64 9.56
N LYS A 44 1.51 5.08 8.95
CA LYS A 44 1.54 5.61 7.59
C LYS A 44 2.66 4.94 6.82
N THR A 45 2.32 4.43 5.65
CA THR A 45 3.26 3.86 4.68
C THR A 45 3.03 4.52 3.31
N GLY A 46 4.07 4.51 2.46
CA GLY A 46 4.02 5.07 1.11
C GLY A 46 4.02 3.98 0.05
N THR A 47 3.56 4.35 -1.15
CA THR A 47 3.71 3.52 -2.35
C THR A 47 4.24 4.39 -3.49
N PRO A 48 5.24 3.96 -4.26
CA PRO A 48 5.72 4.73 -5.39
C PRO A 48 4.66 4.84 -6.50
N ALA A 49 4.80 5.85 -7.36
CA ALA A 49 3.99 5.99 -8.55
C ALA A 49 4.20 4.79 -9.49
N ARG A 50 3.17 4.44 -10.27
CA ARG A 50 3.28 3.45 -11.35
C ARG A 50 3.66 4.20 -12.61
N LEU A 51 4.77 3.80 -13.24
CA LEU A 51 5.30 4.45 -14.44
C LEU A 51 4.94 3.64 -15.68
N ASN A 52 4.76 4.33 -16.82
CA ASN A 52 4.62 3.67 -18.11
C ASN A 52 6.01 3.23 -18.60
N GLY A 53 6.27 1.92 -18.69
CA GLY A 53 7.57 1.42 -19.11
C GLY A 53 8.02 1.92 -20.49
N ARG A 54 7.10 2.24 -21.40
CA ARG A 54 7.43 2.75 -22.75
C ARG A 54 8.06 4.15 -22.75
N THR A 55 8.00 4.86 -21.63
CA THR A 55 8.56 6.21 -21.48
C THR A 55 9.88 6.21 -20.72
N ILE A 56 10.48 5.04 -20.49
CA ILE A 56 11.74 4.87 -19.76
C ILE A 56 12.79 4.38 -20.75
N ASP A 57 13.94 5.06 -20.79
CA ASP A 57 15.12 4.56 -21.51
C ASP A 57 15.85 3.55 -20.61
N PHE A 58 15.68 2.27 -20.91
CA PHE A 58 16.35 1.19 -20.18
C PHE A 58 17.79 0.95 -20.63
N SER A 59 18.23 1.51 -21.77
CA SER A 59 19.57 1.25 -22.32
C SER A 59 20.70 1.84 -21.46
N VAL A 60 20.36 2.81 -20.60
CA VAL A 60 21.27 3.46 -19.66
C VAL A 60 21.25 2.84 -18.27
N LEU A 61 20.49 1.74 -18.07
CA LEU A 61 20.32 1.06 -16.79
C LEU A 61 21.00 -0.31 -16.80
N GLU A 62 21.37 -0.79 -15.61
CA GLU A 62 21.87 -2.15 -15.42
C GLU A 62 20.70 -3.14 -15.31
N GLU A 63 20.73 -4.21 -16.11
CA GLU A 63 19.75 -5.29 -16.03
C GLU A 63 20.03 -6.21 -14.83
N GLN A 64 18.98 -6.62 -14.11
CA GLN A 64 19.05 -7.52 -12.96
C GLN A 64 18.18 -8.75 -13.22
N PRO A 65 18.75 -9.85 -13.77
CA PRO A 65 17.99 -11.07 -14.05
C PRO A 65 17.63 -11.82 -12.76
N GLY A 66 16.63 -12.70 -12.85
CA GLY A 66 16.34 -13.65 -11.77
C GLY A 66 17.40 -14.76 -11.68
N ASP A 67 17.33 -15.56 -10.62
CA ASP A 67 18.22 -16.71 -10.44
C ASP A 67 18.05 -17.75 -11.56
N GLU A 68 19.15 -18.37 -12.02
CA GLU A 68 19.12 -19.42 -13.05
C GLU A 68 18.27 -20.64 -12.66
N ARG A 69 18.19 -20.92 -11.36
CA ARG A 69 17.42 -22.02 -10.76
C ARG A 69 16.50 -21.46 -9.68
N PRO A 70 15.33 -20.91 -10.05
CA PRO A 70 14.44 -20.25 -9.10
C PRO A 70 13.91 -21.25 -8.06
N GLN A 71 13.87 -20.82 -6.80
CA GLN A 71 13.30 -21.62 -5.72
C GLN A 71 11.78 -21.40 -5.67
N PRO A 72 10.97 -22.48 -5.64
CA PRO A 72 9.54 -22.33 -5.44
C PRO A 72 9.25 -21.84 -4.02
N PHE A 73 8.20 -21.03 -3.88
CA PHE A 73 7.75 -20.54 -2.57
C PHE A 73 7.07 -21.62 -1.71
N SER A 74 6.58 -22.70 -2.33
CA SER A 74 5.90 -23.82 -1.66
C SER A 74 6.69 -25.11 -1.87
N TYR A 75 6.56 -26.03 -0.90
CA TYR A 75 6.96 -27.44 -1.02
C TYR A 75 6.04 -28.23 -1.94
#